data_AF-A0A5B7DJQ2-F1
#
_entry.id   AF-A0A5B7DJQ2-F1
#
_cell.length_a   1.000
_cell.length_b   1.000
_cell.length_c   1.000
_cell.angle_alpha   90.00
_cell.angle_beta   90.00
_cell.angle_gamma   90.00
#
_symmetry.space_group_name_H-M   'P 1'
#
loop_
_entity.id
_entity.type
_entity.pdbx_description
1 polymer ?
#
loop_
_entity_poly.entity_id
_entity_poly.type
_entity_poly.pdbx_seq_one_letter_code
_entity_poly.pdbx_strand_id
1 'polypeptide(L)'
;MVAPGLASNAHLSLAKNEIMKLQQLHWQHIFDQLRLPYGRIDLSENPLLCGCDIAWIVLNEEYRKLLTDTTKCINGEMVTKNINTPLYLQ
;
A
#
# COMPACT_ATOMS: atom_id res chain seq x y z
N MET A 1 -7.11 23.65 16.60
CA MET A 1 -5.78 23.17 16.15
C MET A 1 -6.01 21.84 15.45
N VAL A 2 -5.75 21.75 14.15
CA VAL A 2 -5.71 20.47 13.45
C VAL A 2 -4.34 19.89 13.73
N ALA A 3 -4.26 18.70 14.33
CA ALA A 3 -2.99 18.01 14.44
C ALA A 3 -2.46 17.80 13.02
N PRO A 4 -1.23 18.23 12.67
CA PRO A 4 -0.67 17.89 11.38
C PRO A 4 -0.61 16.35 11.32
N GLY A 5 -1.12 15.81 10.21
CA GLY A 5 -1.04 14.37 9.94
C GLY A 5 0.40 13.94 9.63
N LEU A 6 0.56 12.90 8.83
CA LEU A 6 1.88 12.48 8.38
C LEU A 6 2.49 13.57 7.48
N ALA A 7 3.77 13.85 7.72
CA ALA A 7 4.55 14.64 6.76
C ALA A 7 4.58 13.90 5.42
N SER A 8 4.47 14.62 4.32
CA SER A 8 4.26 14.01 3.01
C SER A 8 5.48 13.26 2.46
N ASN A 9 6.65 13.49 3.06
CA ASN A 9 7.90 12.77 2.82
C ASN A 9 8.24 11.74 3.93
N ALA A 10 7.30 11.43 4.82
CA ALA A 10 7.55 10.50 5.91
C ALA A 10 7.75 9.07 5.40
N HIS A 11 8.53 8.31 6.16
CA HIS A 11 8.61 6.86 6.03
C HIS A 11 7.77 6.23 7.14
N LEU A 12 6.65 5.62 6.76
CA LEU A 12 5.78 4.85 7.64
C LEU A 12 6.17 3.37 7.56
N SER A 13 6.79 2.83 8.62
CA SER A 13 7.03 1.40 8.72
C SER A 13 5.95 0.74 9.57
N LEU A 14 5.27 -0.23 8.97
CA LEU A 14 4.31 -1.14 9.58
C LEU A 14 4.73 -2.59 9.34
N ALA A 15 6.03 -2.81 9.10
CA ALA A 15 6.59 -4.11 8.86
C ALA A 15 6.43 -5.04 10.06
N LYS A 16 6.39 -6.36 9.81
CA LYS A 16 6.30 -7.41 10.85
C LYS A 16 5.06 -7.27 11.73
N ASN A 17 3.90 -7.12 11.10
CA ASN A 17 2.60 -7.08 11.77
C ASN A 17 1.65 -8.12 11.16
N GLU A 18 0.40 -8.13 11.63
CA GLU A 18 -0.66 -9.04 11.17
C GLU A 18 -1.66 -8.34 10.24
N ILE A 19 -1.20 -7.36 9.45
CA ILE A 19 -2.07 -6.64 8.52
C ILE A 19 -2.42 -7.58 7.37
N MET A 20 -3.70 -7.91 7.26
CA MET A 20 -4.19 -8.78 6.19
C MET A 20 -4.89 -8.02 5.06
N LYS A 21 -5.57 -6.90 5.37
CA LYS A 21 -6.46 -6.21 4.41
C LYS A 21 -6.17 -4.72 4.34
N LEU A 22 -6.11 -4.20 3.13
CA LEU A 22 -5.89 -2.76 2.85
C LEU A 22 -7.15 -2.13 2.24
N GLN A 23 -8.27 -2.23 2.96
CA GLN A 23 -9.55 -1.67 2.50
C GLN A 23 -9.44 -0.16 2.27
N GLN A 24 -9.84 0.31 1.08
CA GLN A 24 -9.67 1.70 0.66
C GLN A 24 -10.17 2.73 1.67
N LEU A 25 -11.38 2.51 2.22
CA LEU A 25 -12.00 3.43 3.18
C LEU A 25 -11.11 3.73 4.41
N HIS A 26 -10.32 2.76 4.85
CA HIS A 26 -9.47 2.88 6.03
C HIS A 26 -8.05 3.35 5.71
N TRP A 27 -7.55 3.10 4.49
CA TRP A 27 -6.13 3.29 4.17
C TRP A 27 -5.87 4.45 3.23
N GLN A 28 -6.84 4.84 2.41
CA GLN A 28 -6.63 5.85 1.36
C GLN A 28 -6.07 7.17 1.89
N HIS A 29 -6.55 7.63 3.05
CA HIS A 29 -6.10 8.87 3.66
C HIS A 29 -4.60 8.85 4.04
N ILE A 30 -4.02 7.69 4.35
CA ILE A 30 -2.58 7.54 4.63
C ILE A 30 -1.79 7.67 3.32
N PHE A 31 -2.25 6.99 2.27
CA PHE A 31 -1.64 7.03 0.94
C PHE A 31 -1.71 8.45 0.34
N ASP A 32 -2.82 9.16 0.53
CA ASP A 32 -2.99 10.54 0.07
C ASP A 32 -2.02 11.51 0.74
N GLN A 33 -1.79 11.36 2.04
CA GLN A 33 -0.83 12.19 2.78
C GLN A 33 0.60 11.99 2.29
N LEU A 34 0.97 10.76 1.89
CA LEU A 34 2.34 10.38 1.54
C LEU A 34 2.65 10.49 0.03
N ARG A 35 1.67 10.81 -0.83
CA ARG A 35 1.81 10.80 -2.30
C ARG A 35 2.89 11.74 -2.85
N LEU A 36 3.33 12.75 -2.10
CA LEU A 36 4.21 13.81 -2.61
C LEU A 36 5.31 14.19 -1.59
N PRO A 37 6.59 14.33 -1.97
CA PRO A 37 7.27 13.81 -3.16
C PRO A 37 8.00 12.48 -2.89
N TYR A 38 8.16 12.06 -1.63
CA TYR A 38 9.06 10.97 -1.25
C TYR A 38 8.52 10.09 -0.12
N GLY A 39 7.20 10.07 0.08
CA GLY A 39 6.59 9.19 1.08
C GLY A 39 6.91 7.72 0.80
N ARG A 40 7.04 6.95 1.88
CA ARG A 40 7.29 5.51 1.84
C ARG A 40 6.43 4.80 2.87
N ILE A 41 5.88 3.66 2.47
CA ILE A 41 5.10 2.76 3.31
C ILE A 41 5.77 1.39 3.23
N ASP A 42 6.27 0.90 4.35
CA ASP A 42 6.81 -0.44 4.48
C ASP A 42 5.79 -1.35 5.15
N LEU A 43 5.22 -2.26 4.37
CA LEU A 43 4.28 -3.29 4.81
C LEU A 43 4.89 -4.69 4.71
N SER A 44 6.23 -4.79 4.65
CA SER A 44 6.91 -6.08 4.56
C SER A 44 6.60 -6.97 5.77
N GLU A 45 6.68 -8.29 5.54
CA GLU A 45 6.43 -9.29 6.61
C GLU A 45 5.03 -9.14 7.24
N ASN A 46 4.01 -8.82 6.44
CA ASN A 46 2.60 -8.90 6.81
C ASN A 46 1.87 -9.96 5.95
N PRO A 47 0.87 -10.66 6.49
CA PRO A 47 0.08 -11.66 5.78
C PRO A 47 -0.98 -11.02 4.84
N LEU A 48 -0.55 -10.13 3.94
CA LEU A 48 -1.45 -9.38 3.06
C LEU A 48 -2.23 -10.30 2.13
N LEU A 49 -3.56 -10.21 2.20
CA LEU A 49 -4.47 -10.81 1.24
C LEU A 49 -4.56 -9.87 0.04
N CYS A 50 -4.03 -10.32 -1.09
CA CYS A 50 -4.11 -9.57 -2.33
C CYS A 50 -5.25 -10.09 -3.19
N GLY A 51 -6.28 -9.28 -3.36
CA GLY A 51 -7.38 -9.49 -4.29
C GLY A 51 -7.96 -8.16 -4.75
N CYS A 52 -9.24 -8.14 -5.13
CA CYS A 52 -9.92 -6.91 -5.58
C CYS A 52 -9.91 -5.80 -4.52
N ASP A 53 -9.79 -6.12 -3.23
CA ASP A 53 -9.79 -5.17 -2.12
C ASP A 53 -8.57 -4.25 -2.11
N ILE A 54 -7.47 -4.63 -2.77
CA ILE A 54 -6.27 -3.80 -2.92
C ILE A 54 -6.12 -3.22 -4.33
N ALA A 55 -7.09 -3.42 -5.23
CA ALA A 55 -7.04 -2.94 -6.60
C ALA A 55 -6.85 -1.41 -6.69
N TRP A 56 -7.41 -0.65 -5.75
CA TRP A 56 -7.22 0.80 -5.68
C TRP A 56 -5.75 1.23 -5.47
N ILE A 57 -4.93 0.36 -4.85
CA ILE A 57 -3.47 0.54 -4.75
C ILE A 57 -2.81 0.01 -6.02
N VAL A 58 -3.08 -1.25 -6.37
CA VAL A 58 -2.38 -1.96 -7.44
C VAL A 58 -2.67 -1.39 -8.83
N LEU A 59 -3.79 -0.73 -9.06
CA LEU A 59 -4.11 -0.06 -10.33
C LEU A 59 -3.59 1.39 -10.37
N ASN A 60 -3.29 2.00 -9.22
CA ASN A 60 -2.83 3.39 -9.12
C ASN A 60 -1.30 3.45 -8.98
N GLU A 61 -0.61 3.88 -10.04
CA GLU A 61 0.86 3.94 -10.07
C GLU A 61 1.46 4.80 -8.95
N GLU A 62 0.83 5.92 -8.63
CA GLU A 62 1.32 6.83 -7.58
C GLU A 62 1.25 6.18 -6.20
N TYR A 63 0.20 5.39 -5.94
CA TYR A 63 0.07 4.64 -4.69
C TYR A 63 1.00 3.42 -4.65
N ARG A 64 1.18 2.70 -5.76
CA ARG A 64 2.14 1.59 -5.83
C ARG A 64 3.56 2.05 -5.49
N LYS A 65 3.98 3.21 -5.99
CA LYS A 65 5.31 3.79 -5.75
C LYS A 65 5.59 4.17 -4.29
N LEU A 66 4.56 4.23 -3.44
CA LEU A 66 4.72 4.44 -2.00
C LEU A 66 5.18 3.18 -1.28
N LEU A 67 4.80 2.00 -1.79
CA LEU A 67 5.16 0.73 -1.17
C LEU A 67 6.64 0.40 -1.41
N THR A 68 7.28 -0.20 -0.41
CA THR A 68 8.61 -0.78 -0.57
C THR A 68 8.57 -2.01 -1.49
N ASP A 69 9.69 -2.26 -2.19
CA ASP A 69 9.90 -3.46 -3.02
C ASP A 69 10.01 -4.76 -2.22
N THR A 70 9.68 -4.75 -0.94
CA THR A 70 9.60 -5.93 -0.07
C THR A 70 8.16 -6.25 0.32
N THR A 71 7.19 -5.41 -0.07
CA THR A 71 5.77 -5.60 0.22
C THR A 71 5.19 -6.71 -0.68
N LYS A 72 4.78 -7.81 -0.04
CA LYS A 72 4.30 -9.03 -0.69
C LYS A 72 2.96 -9.47 -0.14
N CYS A 73 2.21 -10.13 -0.99
CA CYS A 73 1.03 -10.90 -0.67
C CYS A 73 1.42 -12.18 0.08
N ILE A 74 0.47 -12.76 0.81
CA ILE A 74 0.68 -14.01 1.57
C ILE A 74 1.08 -15.19 0.66
N ASN A 75 0.70 -15.16 -0.62
CA ASN A 75 1.10 -16.15 -1.64
C ASN A 75 2.51 -15.90 -2.20
N GLY A 76 3.24 -14.89 -1.71
CA GLY A 76 4.58 -14.52 -2.13
C GLY A 76 4.65 -13.56 -3.33
N GLU A 77 3.51 -13.20 -3.93
CA GLU A 77 3.47 -12.25 -5.04
C GLU A 77 3.81 -10.83 -4.56
N MET A 78 4.49 -10.08 -5.40
CA MET A 78 4.88 -8.70 -5.11
C MET A 78 3.73 -7.76 -5.43
N VAL A 79 3.31 -6.94 -4.47
CA VAL A 79 2.23 -5.94 -4.68
C VAL A 79 2.63 -4.90 -5.73
N THR A 80 3.94 -4.63 -5.84
CA THR A 80 4.50 -3.64 -6.77
C THR A 80 4.70 -4.18 -8.20
N LYS A 81 4.51 -5.48 -8.47
CA LYS A 81 4.79 -6.09 -9.78
C LYS A 81 3.59 -5.98 -10.74
N ASN A 82 3.92 -5.76 -12.01
CA ASN A 82 3.05 -5.40 -13.15
C ASN A 82 1.60 -5.92 -13.16
N ILE A 83 0.70 -5.02 -13.55
CA ILE A 83 -0.77 -5.00 -13.40
C ILE A 83 -1.55 -5.79 -14.48
N ASN A 84 -0.89 -6.66 -15.26
CA ASN A 84 -1.57 -7.33 -16.39
C ASN A 84 -2.41 -8.55 -15.97
N THR A 85 -2.78 -8.63 -14.69
CA THR A 85 -3.43 -9.81 -14.13
C THR A 85 -4.95 -9.62 -14.11
N PRO A 86 -5.73 -10.53 -14.74
CA PRO A 86 -7.21 -10.51 -14.71
C PRO A 86 -7.83 -10.52 -13.31
N LEU A 87 -7.04 -10.81 -12.27
CA LEU A 87 -7.39 -10.86 -10.86
C LEU A 87 -7.95 -9.55 -10.27
N TYR A 88 -7.70 -8.39 -10.90
CA TYR A 88 -8.09 -7.08 -10.37
C TYR A 88 -9.17 -6.35 -11.19
N LEU A 89 -9.71 -6.99 -12.24
CA LEU A 89 -10.71 -6.42 -13.16
C LEU A 89 -12.07 -7.15 -13.09
N GLN A 90 -12.31 -7.94 -12.05
CA GLN A 90 -13.57 -8.65 -11.80
C GLN A 90 -14.44 -7.91 -10.80
#